data_AF-A0A382IXW3-F1
#
_entry.id   AF-A0A382IXW3-F1
#
_cell.length_a   1.000
_cell.length_b   1.000
_cell.length_c   1.000
_cell.angle_alpha   90.00
_cell.angle_beta   90.00
_cell.angle_gamma   90.00
#
_symmetry.space_group_name_H-M   'P 1'
#
loop_
_entity.id
_entity.type
_entity.pdbx_description
1 polymer ?
#
loop_
_entity_poly.entity_id
_entity_poly.type
_entity_poly.pdbx_seq_one_letter_code
_entity_poly.pdbx_strand_id
1 'polypeptide(L)' 'MILIDFNQVMIGNLMMNAKTQADVSEDLLRHMILNTLRNYRKQFTKQYGEIIICNDSRHYWR' A
#
# COMPACT_ATOMS: atom_id res chain seq x y z
N MET A 1 12.17 -7.90 9.60
CA MET A 1 11.94 -7.09 8.37
C MET A 1 10.45 -7.04 8.10
N ILE A 2 9.89 -5.97 7.54
CA ILE A 2 8.46 -5.89 7.19
C ILE A 2 8.33 -6.03 5.67
N LEU A 3 7.77 -7.14 5.19
CA LEU A 3 7.50 -7.36 3.77
C LEU A 3 6.06 -6.95 3.46
N ILE A 4 5.88 -5.97 2.58
CA ILE A 4 4.56 -5.47 2.21
C ILE A 4 4.27 -5.86 0.76
N ASP A 5 3.19 -6.62 0.55
CA ASP A 5 2.56 -6.75 -0.78
C ASP A 5 1.92 -5.41 -1.16
N PHE A 6 2.62 -4.64 -1.98
CA PHE A 6 2.24 -3.27 -2.28
C PHE A 6 1.04 -3.22 -3.22
N ASN A 7 0.99 -4.10 -4.21
CA ASN A 7 -0.11 -4.21 -5.16
C ASN A 7 -1.45 -4.38 -4.42
N GLN A 8 -1.51 -5.29 -3.45
CA GLN A 8 -2.73 -5.52 -2.68
C GLN A 8 -3.08 -4.34 -1.75
N VAL A 9 -2.09 -3.66 -1.17
CA VAL A 9 -2.33 -2.43 -0.38
C VAL A 9 -2.92 -1.32 -1.25
N MET A 10 -2.42 -1.15 -2.48
CA MET A 10 -2.96 -0.18 -3.43
C MET A 10 -4.40 -0.50 -3.82
N ILE A 11 -4.69 -1.75 -4.19
CA ILE A 11 -6.04 -2.20 -4.58
C ILE A 11 -7.01 -2.04 -3.41
N GLY A 12 -6.61 -2.40 -2.18
CA GLY A 12 -7.43 -2.23 -0.99
C GLY A 12 -7.82 -0.77 -0.72
N ASN A 13 -6.85 0.16 -0.86
CA ASN A 13 -7.12 1.59 -0.71
C ASN A 13 -8.05 2.12 -1.81
N LEU A 14 -7.83 1.69 -3.05
CA LEU A 14 -8.68 2.04 -4.19
C LEU A 14 -10.12 1.58 -3.98
N MET A 15 -10.32 0.31 -3.61
CA MET A 15 -11.65 -0.26 -3.35
C MET A 15 -12.37 0.44 -2.21
N MET A 16 -11.65 0.86 -1.16
CA MET A 16 -12.24 1.61 -0.06
C MET A 16 -12.64 3.04 -0.47
N ASN A 17 -11.81 3.71 -1.27
CA ASN A 17 -12.12 5.03 -1.81
C ASN A 17 -13.29 4.99 -2.81
N ALA A 18 -13.32 4.01 -3.72
CA ALA A 18 -14.39 3.83 -4.70
C ALA A 18 -15.76 3.52 -4.06
N LYS A 19 -15.80 3.00 -2.83
CA LYS A 19 -17.06 2.86 -2.06
C LYS A 19 -17.61 4.18 -1.54
N THR A 20 -16.75 5.16 -1.32
CA THR A 20 -17.11 6.44 -0.69
C THR A 20 -17.23 7.59 -1.69
N GLN A 21 -16.57 7.50 -2.84
CA GLN A 21 -16.57 8.51 -3.90
C GLN A 21 -16.78 7.85 -5.26
N ALA A 22 -17.58 8.48 -6.11
CA ALA A 22 -17.83 7.99 -7.47
C ALA A 22 -16.59 8.14 -8.38
N ASP A 23 -15.80 9.19 -8.16
CA ASP A 23 -14.55 9.44 -8.88
C ASP A 23 -13.33 9.18 -7.99
N VAL A 24 -12.35 8.49 -8.56
CA VAL A 24 -11.08 8.20 -7.91
C VAL A 24 -10.09 9.32 -8.23
N SER A 25 -9.69 10.07 -7.20
CA SER A 25 -8.58 11.02 -7.31
C SER A 25 -7.25 10.32 -7.04
N GLU A 26 -6.33 10.36 -8.00
CA GLU A 26 -5.00 9.77 -7.86
C GLU A 26 -4.22 10.38 -6.67
N ASP A 27 -4.28 11.69 -6.49
CA ASP A 27 -3.58 12.38 -5.40
C ASP A 27 -4.09 11.95 -4.03
N LEU A 28 -5.42 11.84 -3.88
CA LEU A 28 -6.03 11.33 -2.65
C LEU A 28 -5.59 9.88 -2.39
N LEU A 29 -5.63 9.03 -3.43
CA LEU A 29 -5.23 7.64 -3.32
C LEU A 29 -3.76 7.50 -2.91
N ARG A 30 -2.87 8.30 -3.49
CA ARG A 30 -1.45 8.37 -3.12
C ARG A 30 -1.27 8.73 -1.64
N HIS A 31 -2.01 9.74 -1.17
CA HIS A 31 -1.98 10.14 0.24
C HIS A 31 -2.50 9.04 1.18
N MET A 32 -3.55 8.33 0.80
CA MET A 32 -4.09 7.21 1.59
C MET A 32 -3.06 6.09 1.71
N ILE A 33 -2.48 5.65 0.58
CA ILE A 33 -1.47 4.59 0.55
C ILE A 33 -0.25 4.95 1.40
N LEU A 34 0.30 6.16 1.26
CA LEU A 34 1.45 6.61 2.05
C LEU A 34 1.13 6.65 3.55
N ASN A 35 -0.09 7.03 3.93
CA ASN A 35 -0.52 7.01 5.31
C ASN A 35 -0.65 5.58 5.86
N THR A 36 -1.16 4.64 5.07
CA THR A 36 -1.19 3.20 5.43
C THR A 36 0.23 2.67 5.67
N LEU A 37 1.17 2.94 4.76
CA LEU A 37 2.58 2.52 4.92
C LEU A 37 3.23 3.14 6.16
N ARG A 38 3.00 4.43 6.40
CA ARG A 38 3.50 5.15 7.60
C ARG A 38 2.98 4.50 8.88
N ASN A 39 1.70 4.10 8.90
CA ASN A 39 1.10 3.45 10.05
C ASN A 39 1.76 2.09 10.33
N TYR A 40 1.94 1.25 9.30
CA TYR A 40 2.64 -0.02 9.45
C TYR A 40 4.09 0.16 9.93
N ARG A 41 4.82 1.16 9.41
CA ARG A 41 6.17 1.50 9.90
C ARG A 41 6.13 1.80 11.39
N LYS A 42 5.27 2.73 11.80
CA LYS A 42 5.16 3.16 13.21
C LYS A 42 4.82 2.00 14.14
N GLN A 43 3.93 1.10 13.70
CA GLN A 43 3.47 -0.03 14.50
C GLN A 43 4.51 -1.14 14.62
N PHE A 44 5.19 -1.48 13.52
CA PHE A 44 5.94 -2.73 13.41
C PHE A 44 7.46 -2.57 13.37
N THR A 45 8.00 -1.37 13.12
CA THR A 45 9.46 -1.18 12.98
C THR A 45 10.25 -1.54 14.24
N LYS A 46 9.69 -1.36 15.44
CA LYS A 46 10.40 -1.75 16.68
C LYS A 46 10.67 -3.25 16.75
N GLN A 47 9.74 -4.08 16.26
CA GLN A 47 9.82 -5.53 16.33
C GLN A 47 10.46 -6.13 15.08
N TYR A 48 10.16 -5.56 13.92
CA TYR A 48 10.50 -6.13 12.62
C TYR A 48 11.46 -5.25 11.82
N GLY A 49 11.94 -4.11 12.30
CA GLY A 49 12.91 -3.28 11.56
C GLY A 49 12.33 -2.61 10.31
N GLU A 50 13.13 -2.54 9.24
CA GLU A 50 12.80 -1.76 8.04
C GLU A 50 11.71 -2.39 7.16
N ILE A 51 11.03 -1.53 6.39
CA ILE A 51 10.02 -1.90 5.40
C ILE A 51 10.69 -2.23 4.07
N ILE A 52 10.25 -3.32 3.46
CA ILE A 52 10.52 -3.67 2.06
C ILE A 52 9.19 -3.72 1.31
N ILE A 53 9.13 -2.99 0.21
CA ILE A 53 7.98 -2.92 -0.70
C ILE A 53 8.17 -4.01 -1.75
N CYS A 54 7.25 -4.97 -1.78
CA CYS A 54 7.19 -6.02 -2.79
C CYS A 54 6.13 -5.61 -3.82
N ASN A 55 6.53 -5.51 -5.10
CA ASN A 55 5.63 -5.12 -6.17
C ASN A 55 5.65 -6.15 -7.29
N ASP A 56 4.50 -6.45 -7.87
CA ASP A 56 4.44 -7.34 -9.03
C ASP A 56 5.00 -6.62 -10.27
N SER A 57 5.66 -7.41 -11.11
CA SER A 57 6.08 -7.01 -12.45
C SER A 57 5.14 -7.64 -13.48
N ARG A 58 4.86 -6.93 -14.57
CA ARG A 58 4.16 -7.50 -15.74
C ARG A 58 5.02 -8.49 -16.51
N HIS A 59 6.34 -8.41 -16.35
CA HIS A 59 7.29 -9.38 -16.92
C HIS A 59 7.62 -10.40 -15.83
N TYR A 60 6.89 -11.50 -15.85
CA TYR A 60 7.11 -12.63 -14.95
C TYR A 60 7.83 -13.76 -15.70
N TRP A 61 8.48 -14.62 -14.92
CA TRP A 61 9.28 -15.74 -15.44
C TRP A 61 8.46 -17.00 -15.76
N ARG A 62 7.24 -17.08 -15.22
CA ARG A 62 6.26 -18.11 -15.57
C ARG A 62 5.71 -17.89 -16.97
#